data_AF-A0A3M6V3N5-F1
#
_entry.id   AF-A0A3M6V3N5-F1
#
_cell.length_a   1.000
_cell.length_b   1.000
_cell.length_c   1.000
_cell.angle_alpha   90.00
_cell.angle_beta   90.00
_cell.angle_gamma   90.00
#
_symmetry.space_group_name_H-M   'P 1'
#
loop_
_entity.id
_entity.type
_entity.pdbx_description
1 polymer ?
#
loop_
_entity_poly.entity_id
_entity_poly.type
_entity_poly.pdbx_seq_one_letter_code
_entity_poly.pdbx_strand_id
1 'polypeptide(L)'
;QERRPFLATECDNLQEAEKWRQQIIREVAKKVAQIQNAGLGEFRIRDLNDEINKLLREKRHWEDRIKELGGPDYGKIGPKMLDHEGKEVPGNRGYKYFGAAKDLPGVRELFEQEPPAPPRKTRGELYKDVDADYYGYRDEDDGVLVPLEQEIEEEAIARALDEWERKKEAGELGTEQEQEEENIYAVTKEQEDSDDDMETDQTEEGNQPFVAHVPVPSQKEVLTLA
;
A
#
# COMPACT_ATOMS: atom_id res chain seq x y z
N GLN A 1 -33.07 47.83 -22.11
CA GLN A 1 -32.47 46.79 -21.25
C GLN A 1 -31.77 47.50 -20.12
N GLU A 2 -32.17 47.27 -18.87
CA GLU A 2 -31.44 47.78 -17.71
C GLU A 2 -30.11 47.05 -17.59
N ARG A 3 -29.05 47.80 -17.33
CA ARG A 3 -27.71 47.23 -17.12
C ARG A 3 -27.60 46.81 -15.66
N ARG A 4 -27.02 45.62 -15.44
CA ARG A 4 -26.73 45.14 -14.08
C ARG A 4 -25.83 46.16 -13.36
N PRO A 5 -26.10 46.45 -12.07
CA PRO A 5 -25.18 47.20 -11.22
C PRO A 5 -23.79 46.53 -11.17
N PHE A 6 -22.75 47.35 -10.99
CA PHE A 6 -21.39 46.85 -10.83
C PHE A 6 -21.21 46.18 -9.46
N LEU A 7 -21.72 46.82 -8.40
CA LEU A 7 -21.70 46.33 -7.04
C LEU A 7 -23.03 45.66 -6.69
N ALA A 8 -22.99 44.42 -6.19
CA ALA A 8 -24.19 43.73 -5.73
C ALA A 8 -24.80 44.40 -4.48
N THR A 9 -24.00 45.08 -3.68
CA THR A 9 -24.42 45.78 -2.45
C THR A 9 -25.35 46.96 -2.71
N GLU A 10 -25.38 47.53 -3.92
CA GLU A 10 -26.28 48.62 -4.30
C GLU A 10 -27.73 48.16 -4.51
N CYS A 11 -27.96 46.84 -4.59
CA CYS A 11 -29.29 46.28 -4.79
C CYS A 11 -29.90 45.88 -3.44
N ASP A 12 -31.01 46.52 -3.08
CA ASP A 12 -31.76 46.25 -1.84
C ASP A 12 -32.99 45.36 -2.07
N ASN A 13 -33.35 45.10 -3.32
CA ASN A 13 -34.50 44.28 -3.69
C ASN A 13 -34.08 42.85 -4.00
N LEU A 14 -34.64 41.88 -3.26
CA LEU A 14 -34.38 40.46 -3.43
C LEU A 14 -34.71 39.96 -4.85
N GLN A 15 -35.85 40.39 -5.42
CA GLN A 15 -36.28 39.94 -6.75
C GLN A 15 -35.35 40.42 -7.86
N GLU A 16 -34.81 41.63 -7.72
CA GLU A 16 -33.83 42.15 -8.66
C GLU A 16 -32.50 41.41 -8.55
N ALA A 17 -32.04 41.14 -7.33
CA ALA A 17 -30.82 40.36 -7.11
C ALA A 17 -30.92 38.95 -7.74
N GLU A 18 -32.07 38.28 -7.61
CA GLU A 18 -32.34 37.00 -8.28
C GLU A 18 -32.37 37.12 -9.81
N LYS A 19 -32.99 38.17 -10.35
CA LYS A 19 -33.00 38.47 -11.80
C LYS A 19 -31.57 38.64 -12.34
N TRP A 20 -30.72 39.39 -11.62
CA TRP A 20 -29.32 39.61 -11.99
C TRP A 20 -28.50 38.32 -11.92
N ARG A 21 -28.70 37.50 -10.89
CA ARG A 21 -28.10 36.15 -10.80
C ARG A 21 -28.47 35.30 -12.01
N GLN A 22 -29.75 35.23 -12.38
CA GLN A 22 -30.21 34.46 -13.54
C GLN A 22 -29.67 35.00 -14.87
N GLN A 23 -29.48 36.32 -14.99
CA GLN A 23 -28.82 36.90 -16.15
C GLN A 23 -27.38 36.41 -16.28
N ILE A 24 -26.60 36.45 -15.18
CA ILE A 24 -25.21 35.97 -15.17
C ILE A 24 -25.14 34.50 -15.58
N ILE A 25 -26.03 33.65 -15.05
CA ILE A 25 -26.08 32.22 -15.42
C ILE A 25 -26.31 32.04 -16.92
N ARG A 26 -27.23 32.82 -17.52
CA ARG A 26 -27.47 32.77 -18.97
C ARG A 26 -26.27 33.25 -19.79
N GLU A 27 -25.56 34.27 -19.32
CA GLU A 27 -24.34 34.75 -19.96
C GLU A 27 -23.21 33.72 -19.89
N VAL A 28 -23.02 33.07 -18.75
CA VAL A 28 -22.06 31.96 -18.59
C VAL A 28 -22.41 30.81 -19.53
N ALA A 29 -23.67 30.37 -19.57
CA ALA A 29 -24.09 29.27 -20.44
C ALA A 29 -23.79 29.54 -21.93
N LYS A 30 -23.99 30.78 -22.38
CA LYS A 30 -23.63 31.19 -23.76
C LYS A 30 -22.12 31.13 -24.00
N LYS A 31 -21.29 31.59 -23.06
CA LYS A 31 -19.83 31.56 -23.20
C LYS A 31 -19.27 30.14 -23.11
N VAL A 32 -19.85 29.30 -22.26
CA VAL A 32 -19.52 27.88 -22.20
C VAL A 32 -19.83 27.21 -23.53
N ALA A 33 -21.02 27.44 -24.11
CA ALA A 33 -21.34 26.91 -25.44
C ALA A 33 -20.35 27.38 -26.53
N GLN A 34 -19.82 28.60 -26.41
CA GLN A 34 -18.76 29.09 -27.31
C GLN A 34 -17.42 28.38 -27.09
N ILE A 35 -17.00 28.17 -25.84
CA ILE A 35 -15.71 27.58 -25.48
C ILE A 35 -15.62 26.08 -25.81
N GLN A 36 -16.76 25.39 -25.91
CA GLN A 36 -16.79 23.99 -26.35
C GLN A 36 -16.35 23.83 -27.82
N ASN A 37 -16.41 24.89 -28.62
CA ASN A 37 -15.92 24.86 -30.00
C ASN A 37 -14.39 25.02 -30.02
N ALA A 38 -13.66 23.91 -30.10
CA ALA A 38 -12.19 23.88 -30.10
C ALA A 38 -11.53 24.66 -31.26
N GLY A 39 -12.29 24.99 -32.31
CA GLY A 39 -11.80 25.74 -33.48
C GLY A 39 -11.67 27.26 -33.28
N LEU A 40 -12.01 27.80 -32.10
CA LEU A 40 -12.04 29.26 -31.86
C LEU A 40 -10.65 29.93 -31.74
N GLY A 41 -9.58 29.15 -31.81
CA GLY A 41 -8.21 29.61 -31.58
C GLY A 41 -7.88 29.77 -30.10
N GLU A 42 -6.65 29.45 -29.74
CA GLU A 42 -6.19 29.37 -28.34
C GLU A 42 -6.37 30.68 -27.56
N PHE A 43 -5.99 31.83 -28.13
CA PHE A 43 -6.13 33.13 -27.46
C PHE A 43 -7.59 33.43 -27.10
N ARG A 44 -8.51 33.18 -28.03
CA ARG A 44 -9.94 33.43 -27.79
C ARG A 44 -10.50 32.50 -26.73
N ILE A 45 -10.05 31.24 -26.69
CA ILE A 45 -10.44 30.28 -25.67
C ILE A 45 -9.96 30.75 -24.28
N ARG A 46 -8.74 31.29 -24.17
CA ARG A 46 -8.24 31.89 -22.91
C ARG A 46 -9.12 33.06 -22.45
N ASP A 47 -9.38 34.01 -23.34
CA ASP A 47 -10.23 35.18 -23.01
C ASP A 47 -11.63 34.75 -22.56
N LEU A 48 -12.24 33.79 -23.27
CA LEU A 48 -13.55 33.25 -22.89
C LEU A 48 -13.50 32.58 -21.51
N ASN A 49 -12.42 31.86 -21.19
CA ASN A 49 -12.25 31.23 -19.89
C ASN A 49 -12.14 32.29 -18.77
N ASP A 50 -11.38 33.36 -18.99
CA ASP A 50 -11.26 34.47 -18.05
C ASP A 50 -12.58 35.21 -17.86
N GLU A 51 -13.32 35.46 -18.94
CA GLU A 51 -14.65 36.05 -18.90
C GLU A 51 -15.64 35.18 -18.11
N ILE A 52 -15.62 33.85 -18.30
CA ILE A 52 -16.45 32.92 -17.53
C ILE A 52 -16.07 32.96 -16.05
N ASN A 53 -14.78 32.88 -15.71
CA ASN A 53 -14.33 32.94 -14.31
C ASN A 53 -14.70 34.28 -13.66
N LYS A 54 -14.63 35.38 -14.39
CA LYS A 54 -15.10 36.69 -13.91
C LYS A 54 -16.60 36.67 -13.61
N LEU A 55 -17.42 36.16 -14.52
CA LEU A 55 -18.87 36.03 -14.31
C LEU A 55 -19.21 35.11 -13.13
N LEU A 56 -18.44 34.04 -12.89
CA LEU A 56 -18.65 33.15 -11.74
C LEU A 56 -18.34 33.83 -10.40
N ARG A 57 -17.28 34.65 -10.33
CA ARG A 57 -17.00 35.48 -9.15
C ARG A 57 -18.12 36.48 -8.90
N GLU A 58 -18.58 37.14 -9.96
CA GLU A 58 -19.71 38.06 -9.88
C GLU A 58 -21.00 37.34 -9.43
N LYS A 59 -21.31 36.16 -9.97
CA LYS A 59 -22.43 35.31 -9.51
C LYS A 59 -22.34 35.06 -8.01
N ARG A 60 -21.15 34.74 -7.49
CA ARG A 60 -20.95 34.50 -6.05
C ARG A 60 -21.31 35.73 -5.22
N HIS A 61 -20.91 36.93 -5.65
CA HIS A 61 -21.28 38.17 -4.97
C HIS A 61 -22.81 38.41 -4.96
N TRP A 62 -23.50 38.06 -6.05
CA TRP A 62 -24.96 38.14 -6.09
C TRP A 62 -25.62 37.07 -5.21
N GLU A 63 -25.07 35.86 -5.13
CA GLU A 63 -25.57 34.80 -4.24
C GLU A 63 -25.38 35.17 -2.76
N ASP A 64 -24.23 35.77 -2.41
CA ASP A 64 -23.97 36.29 -1.07
C ASP A 64 -24.94 37.44 -0.73
N ARG A 65 -25.18 38.36 -1.67
CA ARG A 65 -26.15 39.46 -1.47
C ARG A 65 -27.58 38.95 -1.28
N ILE A 66 -28.00 37.97 -2.08
CA ILE A 66 -29.33 37.34 -1.94
C ILE A 66 -29.49 36.75 -0.53
N LYS A 67 -28.44 36.09 -0.02
CA LYS A 67 -28.42 35.54 1.32
C LYS A 67 -28.49 36.63 2.40
N GLU A 68 -27.78 37.75 2.23
CA GLU A 68 -27.85 38.91 3.13
C GLU A 68 -29.26 39.52 3.18
N LEU A 69 -29.96 39.56 2.04
CA LEU A 69 -31.33 40.06 1.92
C LEU A 69 -32.39 39.06 2.45
N GLY A 70 -31.97 37.93 3.01
CA GLY A 70 -32.86 36.90 3.57
C GLY A 70 -33.39 35.89 2.54
N GLY A 71 -32.78 35.82 1.35
CA GLY A 71 -33.11 34.86 0.31
C GLY A 71 -32.44 33.49 0.47
N PRO A 72 -32.69 32.55 -0.48
CA PRO A 72 -32.14 31.20 -0.43
C PRO A 72 -30.60 31.15 -0.53
N ASP A 73 -29.96 30.26 0.22
CA ASP A 73 -28.52 30.01 0.12
C ASP A 73 -28.21 29.16 -1.12
N TYR A 74 -28.04 29.82 -2.27
CA TYR A 74 -27.71 29.16 -3.53
C TYR A 74 -26.31 28.52 -3.56
N GLY A 75 -25.40 28.88 -2.66
CA GLY A 75 -24.10 28.21 -2.56
C GLY A 75 -24.24 26.78 -2.04
N LYS A 76 -25.23 26.52 -1.18
CA LYS A 76 -25.53 25.18 -0.64
C LYS A 76 -26.61 24.45 -1.44
N ILE A 77 -27.65 25.16 -1.85
CA ILE A 77 -28.85 24.58 -2.46
C ILE A 77 -28.73 24.51 -3.99
N GLY A 78 -27.92 25.36 -4.59
CA GLY A 78 -27.85 25.51 -6.03
C GLY A 78 -27.31 24.25 -6.73
N PRO A 79 -27.92 23.84 -7.86
CA PRO A 79 -27.37 22.78 -8.67
C PRO A 79 -25.96 23.15 -9.13
N LYS A 80 -24.96 22.33 -8.75
CA LYS A 80 -23.55 22.44 -9.18
C LYS A 80 -23.35 22.17 -10.68
N MET A 81 -24.41 22.18 -11.49
CA MET A 81 -24.37 21.84 -12.91
C MET A 81 -23.38 22.67 -13.72
N LEU A 82 -23.10 23.89 -13.29
CA LEU A 82 -22.09 24.75 -13.92
C LEU A 82 -20.64 24.39 -13.52
N ASP A 83 -20.46 23.75 -12.35
CA ASP A 83 -19.16 23.34 -11.84
C ASP A 83 -18.73 21.98 -12.41
N HIS A 84 -19.65 21.15 -12.89
CA HIS A 84 -19.31 19.86 -13.50
C HIS A 84 -18.58 20.02 -14.84
N GLU A 85 -18.78 21.13 -15.55
CA GLU A 85 -18.08 21.41 -16.81
C GLU A 85 -16.71 22.07 -16.60
N GLY A 86 -16.50 22.73 -15.45
CA GLY A 86 -15.23 23.36 -15.09
C GLY A 86 -14.35 22.42 -14.27
N LYS A 87 -13.09 22.21 -14.68
CA LYS A 87 -12.12 21.48 -13.85
C LYS A 87 -11.23 22.50 -13.14
N GLU A 88 -11.03 22.34 -11.84
CA GLU A 88 -10.09 23.13 -11.04
C GLU A 88 -8.75 22.41 -11.01
N VAL A 89 -7.66 23.14 -11.23
CA VAL A 89 -6.31 22.57 -11.10
C VAL A 89 -6.03 22.32 -9.61
N PRO A 90 -5.61 21.09 -9.22
CA PRO A 90 -5.23 20.80 -7.84
C PRO A 90 -4.19 21.80 -7.34
N GLY A 91 -4.49 22.52 -6.25
CA GLY A 91 -3.60 23.53 -5.66
C GLY A 91 -3.90 24.99 -6.03
N ASN A 92 -4.68 25.25 -7.08
CA ASN A 92 -5.10 26.61 -7.43
C ASN A 92 -6.44 26.99 -6.79
N ARG A 93 -6.48 28.17 -6.17
CA ARG A 93 -7.64 28.68 -5.42
C ARG A 93 -8.73 29.21 -6.35
N GLY A 94 -9.60 28.33 -6.85
CA GLY A 94 -10.92 28.69 -7.41
C GLY A 94 -10.93 29.24 -8.84
N TYR A 95 -9.87 29.06 -9.61
CA TYR A 95 -9.87 29.31 -11.06
C TYR A 95 -10.20 28.01 -11.80
N LYS A 96 -11.19 28.06 -12.69
CA LYS A 96 -11.72 26.90 -13.42
C LYS A 96 -11.37 26.98 -14.90
N TYR A 97 -11.15 25.83 -15.52
CA TYR A 97 -11.01 25.72 -16.97
C TYR A 97 -12.22 24.98 -17.54
N PHE A 98 -12.88 25.57 -18.53
CA PHE A 98 -14.12 25.06 -19.14
C PHE A 98 -13.89 24.57 -20.57
N GLY A 99 -14.55 23.45 -20.96
CA GLY A 99 -14.51 22.92 -22.33
C GLY A 99 -13.09 22.82 -22.90
N ALA A 100 -12.89 23.35 -24.11
CA ALA A 100 -11.61 23.34 -24.81
C ALA A 100 -10.49 24.11 -24.08
N ALA A 101 -10.81 24.93 -23.08
CA ALA A 101 -9.79 25.61 -22.28
C ALA A 101 -8.93 24.62 -21.45
N LYS A 102 -9.44 23.41 -21.21
CA LYS A 102 -8.69 22.34 -20.53
C LYS A 102 -7.61 21.72 -21.41
N ASP A 103 -7.80 21.76 -22.72
CA ASP A 103 -6.90 21.16 -23.71
C ASP A 103 -5.82 22.13 -24.19
N LEU A 104 -5.80 23.36 -23.65
CA LEU A 104 -4.77 24.34 -23.97
C LEU A 104 -3.38 23.84 -23.54
N PRO A 105 -2.34 24.10 -24.35
CA PRO A 105 -0.97 23.75 -23.99
C PRO A 105 -0.58 24.43 -22.66
N GLY A 106 0.11 23.69 -21.80
CA GLY A 106 0.44 24.07 -20.42
C GLY A 106 -0.69 23.88 -19.40
N VAL A 107 -1.97 24.05 -19.77
CA VAL A 107 -3.11 23.77 -18.88
C VAL A 107 -3.41 22.27 -18.84
N ARG A 108 -3.33 21.62 -20.01
CA ARG A 108 -3.53 20.17 -20.14
C ARG A 108 -2.56 19.38 -19.26
N GLU A 109 -1.29 19.78 -19.23
CA GLU A 109 -0.25 19.17 -18.41
C GLU A 109 -0.56 19.28 -16.90
N LEU A 110 -1.21 20.37 -16.47
CA LEU A 110 -1.66 20.52 -15.07
C LEU A 110 -2.84 19.61 -14.71
N PHE A 111 -3.55 19.09 -15.70
CA PHE A 111 -4.71 18.21 -15.51
C PHE A 111 -4.44 16.74 -15.78
N GLU A 112 -3.42 16.42 -16.58
CA GLU A 112 -2.84 15.09 -16.69
C GLU A 112 -2.12 14.79 -15.37
N GLN A 113 -2.89 14.33 -14.38
CA GLN A 113 -2.30 13.72 -13.20
C GLN A 113 -1.39 12.58 -13.64
N GLU A 114 -0.19 12.51 -13.06
CA GLU A 114 0.68 11.35 -13.22
C GLU A 114 -0.15 10.08 -13.01
N PRO A 115 0.06 9.06 -13.86
CA PRO A 115 -0.68 7.81 -13.73
C PRO A 115 -0.56 7.32 -12.29
N PRO A 116 -1.66 6.86 -11.68
CA PRO A 116 -1.64 6.41 -10.30
C PRO A 116 -0.50 5.41 -10.13
N ALA A 117 0.28 5.57 -9.07
CA ALA A 117 1.41 4.68 -8.78
C ALA A 117 0.93 3.22 -8.88
N PRO A 118 1.74 2.32 -9.49
CA PRO A 118 1.33 0.93 -9.66
C PRO A 118 0.90 0.35 -8.31
N PRO A 119 -0.19 -0.43 -8.27
CA PRO A 119 -0.69 -0.99 -7.03
C PRO A 119 0.43 -1.80 -6.36
N ARG A 120 0.56 -1.64 -5.03
CA ARG A 120 1.52 -2.45 -4.26
C ARG A 120 1.12 -3.92 -4.40
N LYS A 121 2.11 -4.80 -4.58
CA LYS A 121 1.87 -6.24 -4.64
C LYS A 121 1.03 -6.67 -3.44
N THR A 122 -0.04 -7.40 -3.69
CA THR A 122 -0.89 -7.91 -2.60
C THR A 122 -0.16 -9.00 -1.82
N ARG A 123 -0.54 -9.22 -0.57
CA ARG A 123 0.01 -10.32 0.25
C ARG A 123 -0.10 -11.67 -0.47
N GLY A 124 -1.20 -11.91 -1.19
CA GLY A 124 -1.40 -13.11 -2.00
C GLY A 124 -0.46 -13.21 -3.20
N GLU A 125 -0.09 -12.11 -3.85
CA GLU A 125 0.95 -12.12 -4.90
C GLU A 125 2.33 -12.40 -4.33
N LEU A 126 2.64 -11.85 -3.15
CA LEU A 126 3.90 -12.10 -2.47
C LEU A 126 4.06 -13.57 -2.08
N TYR A 127 2.97 -14.21 -1.64
CA TYR A 127 2.96 -15.63 -1.28
C TYR A 127 3.02 -16.60 -2.46
N LYS A 128 2.85 -16.14 -3.71
CA LYS A 128 3.07 -17.00 -4.88
C LYS A 128 4.54 -17.33 -5.08
N ASP A 129 5.42 -16.42 -4.66
CA ASP A 129 6.87 -16.57 -4.74
C ASP A 129 7.43 -17.31 -3.50
N VAL A 130 6.56 -17.74 -2.58
CA VAL A 130 6.90 -18.52 -1.37
C VAL A 130 6.43 -19.95 -1.61
N ASP A 131 7.30 -20.76 -2.21
CA ASP A 131 7.06 -22.15 -2.57
C ASP A 131 7.66 -23.13 -1.53
N ALA A 132 7.52 -24.42 -1.78
CA ALA A 132 8.11 -25.45 -0.93
C ALA A 132 9.64 -25.35 -0.88
N ASP A 133 10.24 -24.82 -1.94
CA ASP A 133 11.68 -24.60 -2.08
C ASP A 133 12.12 -23.48 -1.12
N TYR A 134 11.32 -22.42 -0.93
CA TYR A 134 11.58 -21.40 0.11
C TYR A 134 11.68 -21.98 1.53
N TYR A 135 10.97 -23.07 1.80
CA TYR A 135 11.01 -23.78 3.09
C TYR A 135 12.01 -24.94 3.11
N GLY A 136 12.79 -25.15 2.04
CA GLY A 136 13.83 -26.17 1.96
C GLY A 136 13.31 -27.61 1.90
N TYR A 137 12.02 -27.82 1.61
CA TYR A 137 11.44 -29.19 1.56
C TYR A 137 12.02 -30.08 0.45
N ARG A 138 12.80 -29.51 -0.47
CA ARG A 138 13.41 -30.22 -1.60
C ARG A 138 14.94 -30.15 -1.60
N ASP A 139 15.53 -29.56 -0.57
CA ASP A 139 16.99 -29.46 -0.45
C ASP A 139 17.63 -30.83 -0.18
N GLU A 140 16.88 -31.78 0.40
CA GLU A 140 17.33 -33.16 0.60
C GLU A 140 17.27 -34.01 -0.69
N ASP A 141 16.44 -33.60 -1.67
CA ASP A 141 16.19 -34.33 -2.91
C ASP A 141 17.18 -33.99 -4.04
N ASP A 142 18.02 -32.97 -3.88
CA ASP A 142 18.96 -32.52 -4.91
C ASP A 142 20.20 -33.43 -5.05
N GLY A 143 20.38 -34.35 -4.08
CA GLY A 143 21.48 -35.31 -4.04
C GLY A 143 22.85 -34.71 -3.72
N VAL A 144 22.92 -33.43 -3.34
CA VAL A 144 24.16 -32.72 -2.98
C VAL A 144 24.55 -33.00 -1.53
N LEU A 145 23.56 -33.18 -0.65
CA LEU A 145 23.79 -33.36 0.78
C LEU A 145 24.58 -34.65 1.09
N VAL A 146 24.17 -35.79 0.53
CA VAL A 146 24.76 -37.10 0.84
C VAL A 146 26.27 -37.20 0.53
N PRO A 147 26.79 -36.74 -0.64
CA PRO A 147 28.22 -36.70 -0.89
C PRO A 147 28.99 -35.83 0.11
N LEU A 148 28.46 -34.66 0.48
CA LEU A 148 29.10 -33.76 1.44
C LEU A 148 29.14 -34.38 2.84
N GLU A 149 28.06 -35.06 3.24
CA GLU A 149 28.01 -35.80 4.51
C GLU A 149 29.05 -36.91 4.57
N GLN A 150 29.22 -37.67 3.48
CA GLN A 150 30.23 -38.74 3.39
C GLN A 150 31.66 -38.20 3.53
N GLU A 151 32.00 -37.10 2.85
CA GLU A 151 33.32 -36.48 2.98
C GLU A 151 33.60 -36.04 4.42
N ILE A 152 32.61 -35.41 5.07
CA ILE A 152 32.74 -34.98 6.47
C ILE A 152 32.80 -36.16 7.44
N GLU A 153 32.04 -37.23 7.18
CA GLU A 153 32.05 -38.46 7.97
C GLU A 153 33.43 -39.11 7.93
N GLU A 154 34.03 -39.25 6.75
CA GLU A 154 35.39 -39.79 6.59
C GLU A 154 36.43 -38.97 7.38
N GLU A 155 36.35 -37.63 7.32
CA GLU A 155 37.23 -36.75 8.10
C GLU A 155 36.99 -36.85 9.62
N ALA A 156 35.74 -37.03 10.05
CA ALA A 156 35.38 -37.21 11.44
C ALA A 156 35.89 -38.56 11.98
N ILE A 157 35.73 -39.62 11.21
CA ILE A 157 36.25 -40.96 11.53
C ILE A 157 37.78 -40.92 11.63
N ALA A 158 38.46 -40.31 10.64
CA ALA A 158 39.91 -40.19 10.66
C ALA A 158 40.42 -39.46 11.91
N ARG A 159 39.79 -38.33 12.27
CA ARG A 159 40.11 -37.60 13.51
C ARG A 159 39.85 -38.44 14.76
N ALA A 160 38.74 -39.16 14.83
CA ALA A 160 38.41 -40.02 15.97
C ALA A 160 39.42 -41.18 16.13
N LEU A 161 39.86 -41.77 15.02
CA LEU A 161 40.90 -42.80 15.01
C LEU A 161 42.25 -42.26 15.47
N ASP A 162 42.67 -41.09 14.98
CA ASP A 162 43.91 -40.45 15.40
C ASP A 162 43.88 -40.12 16.91
N GLU A 163 42.75 -39.61 17.41
CA GLU A 163 42.57 -39.35 18.84
C GLU A 163 42.60 -40.63 19.68
N TRP A 164 41.98 -41.72 19.19
CA TRP A 164 41.99 -43.02 19.85
C TRP A 164 43.39 -43.62 19.91
N GLU A 165 44.12 -43.58 18.79
CA GLU A 165 45.50 -44.08 18.71
C GLU A 165 46.41 -43.28 19.65
N ARG A 166 46.28 -41.95 19.68
CA ARG A 166 47.01 -41.10 20.63
C ARG A 166 46.71 -41.44 22.09
N LYS A 167 45.44 -41.68 22.45
CA LYS A 167 45.05 -42.08 23.83
C LYS A 167 45.57 -43.48 24.19
N LYS A 168 45.59 -44.39 23.22
CA LYS A 168 46.14 -45.75 23.39
C LYS A 168 47.65 -45.71 23.61
N GLU A 169 48.38 -44.93 22.82
CA GLU A 169 49.83 -44.75 22.97
C GLU A 169 50.20 -44.01 24.26
N ALA A 170 49.38 -43.06 24.71
CA ALA A 170 49.53 -42.38 25.99
C ALA A 170 49.25 -43.29 27.21
N GLY A 171 48.80 -44.53 26.99
CA GLY A 171 48.45 -45.47 28.06
C GLY A 171 47.20 -45.08 28.86
N GLU A 172 46.39 -44.16 28.34
CA GLU A 172 45.15 -43.70 28.95
C GLU A 172 43.96 -44.65 28.66
N LEU A 173 44.10 -45.59 27.71
CA LEU A 173 43.17 -46.71 27.58
C LEU A 173 43.51 -47.79 28.62
N GLY A 174 42.90 -47.68 29.80
CA GLY A 174 42.88 -48.75 30.79
C GLY A 174 42.29 -50.03 30.20
N THR A 175 42.81 -51.19 30.59
CA THR A 175 42.18 -52.49 30.32
C THR A 175 40.85 -52.57 31.07
N GLU A 176 39.79 -52.04 30.49
CA GLU A 176 38.42 -52.42 30.84
C GLU A 176 38.10 -53.70 30.07
N GLN A 177 38.70 -54.80 30.52
CA GLN A 177 38.00 -56.08 30.47
C GLN A 177 36.85 -55.96 31.49
N GLU A 178 35.63 -56.22 31.03
CA GLU A 178 34.40 -56.36 31.84
C GLU A 178 33.80 -55.05 32.38
N GLN A 179 33.33 -54.16 31.50
CA GLN A 179 31.97 -53.67 31.73
C GLN A 179 31.06 -54.70 31.04
N GLU A 180 30.37 -55.51 31.85
CA GLU A 180 29.24 -56.29 31.35
C GLU A 180 28.34 -55.32 30.60
N GLU A 181 28.30 -55.43 29.26
CA GLU A 181 27.28 -54.74 28.48
C GLU A 181 25.95 -55.25 29.04
N GLU A 182 25.28 -54.42 29.85
CA GLU A 182 23.94 -54.69 30.31
C GLU A 182 23.09 -54.93 29.06
N ASN A 183 22.72 -56.19 28.86
CA ASN A 183 21.94 -56.56 27.70
C ASN A 183 20.54 -55.96 27.89
N ILE A 184 20.31 -54.80 27.29
CA ILE A 184 19.04 -54.05 27.28
C ILE A 184 17.83 -54.87 26.81
N TYR A 185 18.03 -56.09 26.31
CA TYR A 185 16.99 -57.05 25.92
C TYR A 185 16.87 -58.28 26.84
N ALA A 186 17.59 -58.34 27.96
CA ALA A 186 17.47 -59.43 28.93
C ALA A 186 16.17 -59.30 29.74
N VAL A 187 15.10 -59.92 29.23
CA VAL A 187 13.84 -60.06 29.96
C VAL A 187 14.08 -60.95 31.19
N THR A 188 13.97 -60.38 32.39
CA THR A 188 14.07 -61.12 33.63
C THR A 188 12.83 -62.00 33.81
N LYS A 189 13.01 -63.25 34.26
CA LYS A 189 11.92 -64.22 34.45
C LYS A 189 10.89 -63.83 35.54
N GLU A 190 11.06 -62.67 36.16
CA GLU A 190 10.15 -62.06 37.12
C GLU A 190 9.15 -61.08 36.44
N GLN A 191 9.31 -60.80 35.14
CA GLN A 191 8.39 -59.99 34.33
C GLN A 191 7.35 -60.81 33.53
N GLU A 192 7.24 -62.12 33.75
CA GLU A 192 6.19 -62.93 33.11
C GLU A 192 4.82 -62.86 33.83
N ASP A 193 4.74 -62.26 35.02
CA ASP A 193 3.50 -62.12 35.79
C ASP A 193 3.23 -60.65 36.22
N SER A 194 3.01 -59.75 35.26
CA SER A 194 2.30 -58.48 35.51
C SER A 194 1.80 -57.84 34.21
N ASP A 195 0.89 -58.54 33.51
CA ASP A 195 -0.13 -57.87 32.70
C ASP A 195 -1.03 -57.06 33.65
N ASP A 196 -0.75 -55.77 33.85
CA ASP A 196 -1.76 -54.71 33.98
C ASP A 196 -1.10 -53.33 34.19
N ASP A 197 -1.70 -52.32 33.56
CA ASP A 197 -1.55 -50.87 33.80
C ASP A 197 -0.30 -50.14 33.26
N MET A 198 -0.41 -49.62 32.03
CA MET A 198 0.28 -48.37 31.65
C MET A 198 -0.73 -47.22 31.72
N GLU A 199 -0.80 -46.58 32.89
CA GLU A 199 -1.41 -45.26 33.06
C GLU A 199 -0.66 -44.22 32.21
N THR A 200 -1.41 -43.49 31.39
CA THR A 200 -0.93 -42.30 30.68
C THR A 200 -0.74 -41.16 31.67
N ASP A 201 0.50 -40.90 32.10
CA ASP A 201 0.80 -39.74 32.94
C ASP A 201 0.88 -38.47 32.06
N GLN A 202 -0.20 -37.67 32.12
CA GLN A 202 -0.26 -36.33 31.55
C GLN A 202 0.51 -35.39 32.48
N THR A 203 1.76 -35.06 32.13
CA THR A 203 2.50 -34.00 32.81
C THR A 203 2.15 -32.64 32.19
N GLU A 204 1.19 -31.96 32.80
CA GLU A 204 0.91 -30.54 32.62
C GLU A 204 2.00 -29.70 33.31
N GLU A 205 3.15 -29.47 32.66
CA GLU A 205 4.06 -28.38 33.06
C GLU A 205 4.53 -27.55 31.85
N GLY A 206 3.94 -26.35 31.73
CA GLY A 206 4.67 -25.16 31.27
C GLY A 206 4.95 -25.02 29.77
N ASN A 207 3.91 -24.79 28.96
CA ASN A 207 4.06 -24.25 27.60
C ASN A 207 4.58 -22.79 27.62
N GLN A 208 5.89 -22.59 27.80
CA GLN A 208 6.56 -21.34 27.45
C GLN A 208 7.08 -21.49 26.02
N PRO A 209 6.56 -20.73 25.02
CA PRO A 209 7.09 -20.81 23.67
C PRO A 209 8.53 -20.32 23.67
N PHE A 210 9.45 -21.19 23.24
CA PHE A 210 10.85 -20.85 23.01
C PHE A 210 10.92 -19.80 21.87
N VAL A 211 11.28 -18.56 22.20
CA VAL A 211 11.45 -17.47 21.22
C VAL A 211 12.94 -17.19 21.04
N ALA A 212 13.54 -17.72 19.98
CA ALA A 212 14.87 -17.32 19.52
C ALA A 212 14.75 -16.10 18.58
N HIS A 213 15.32 -14.96 18.98
CA HIS A 213 15.42 -13.80 18.11
C HIS A 213 16.63 -13.94 17.18
N VAL A 214 16.38 -14.12 15.88
CA VAL A 214 17.41 -14.04 14.84
C VAL A 214 17.43 -12.59 14.30
N PRO A 215 18.57 -11.88 14.36
CA PRO A 215 18.66 -10.52 13.85
C PRO A 215 18.51 -10.51 12.32
N VAL A 216 17.47 -9.83 11.82
CA VAL A 216 17.23 -9.65 10.39
C VAL A 216 17.83 -8.31 9.94
N PRO A 217 18.64 -8.27 8.87
CA PRO A 217 19.24 -7.05 8.35
C PRO A 217 18.22 -5.98 7.96
N SER A 218 18.59 -4.72 8.16
CA SER A 218 17.72 -3.59 7.83
C SER A 218 17.64 -3.38 6.32
N GLN A 219 16.54 -2.81 5.83
CA GLN A 219 16.33 -2.54 4.39
C GLN A 219 17.45 -1.70 3.75
N LYS A 220 18.17 -0.91 4.56
CA LYS A 220 19.33 -0.12 4.11
C LYS A 220 20.57 -1.00 3.89
N GLU A 221 20.78 -2.01 4.72
CA GLU A 221 21.92 -2.94 4.62
C GLU A 221 21.81 -3.85 3.38
N VAL A 222 20.59 -4.28 3.04
CA VAL A 222 20.34 -5.10 1.84
C VAL A 222 20.63 -4.32 0.56
N LEU A 223 20.36 -3.01 0.54
CA LEU A 223 20.57 -2.15 -0.63
C LEU A 223 22.04 -1.78 -0.87
N THR A 224 22.91 -1.91 0.13
CA THR A 224 24.35 -1.62 -0.01
C THR A 224 25.18 -2.81 -0.49
N LEU A 225 24.61 -4.01 -0.51
CA LEU A 225 25.27 -5.26 -0.93
C LEU A 225 24.92 -5.68 -2.37
N ALA A 226 24.03 -4.95 -3.05
CA ALA A 226 23.68 -5.11 -4.47
C ALA A 226 24.36 -4.04 -5.33
#